data_AF-A0A1V3IJM2-F1
#
_entry.id   AF-A0A1V3IJM2-F1
#
_cell.length_a   1.000
_cell.length_b   1.000
_cell.length_c   1.000
_cell.angle_alpha   90.00
_cell.angle_beta   90.00
_cell.angle_gamma   90.00
#
_symmetry.space_group_name_H-M   'P 1'
#
loop_
_entity.id
_entity.type
_entity.pdbx_description
1 polymer ?
#
loop_
_entity_poly.entity_id
_entity_poly.type
_entity_poly.pdbx_seq_one_letter_code
_entity_poly.pdbx_strand_id
1 'polypeptide(L)'
;MFHPINKRLQAALRRCVVKIDENTIELKERKGIFFKLAFIIITIASVYIDFIDPTYRRNTWESLQFTFQPETRFQKEWLSAADITRPGYTRHGRTKEEYFAGMWNRHKHEVWKGYYYVGKCLLLFFILLRPAKKRVRFDRKNGIVYTYVGKKFYITELNKLMRPFPEYISAVNATLFIWVHPYRNKGTGTPCFRGPKIAVIDRSAWLPMLGITLLPFLKEEFVKFNTVPYLKKVLVDFMNPETPQERIDEILNTISGRKGIFEWIFNLMFNWIEGGLYCNKLPKQAFLEEKIHHYFKEESPKIEGLPSFRHAIDFDSLREQIKGNLIISVEENRQMGYRVPCPNLFEYPRDFSLHASRLLGSRGNIQDETNTPPEELEKLRGKKKRKKRK
;
A
#
# COMPACT_ATOMS: atom_id res chain seq x y z
N MET A 1 -4.96 31.09 -10.83
CA MET A 1 -5.31 30.40 -12.09
C MET A 1 -5.29 28.89 -11.82
N PHE A 2 -6.44 28.22 -11.89
CA PHE A 2 -6.52 26.77 -11.67
C PHE A 2 -6.02 26.05 -12.91
N HIS A 3 -5.19 25.01 -12.73
CA HIS A 3 -4.70 24.21 -13.84
C HIS A 3 -5.76 23.16 -14.22
N PRO A 4 -6.12 23.05 -15.51
CA PRO A 4 -7.13 22.09 -15.96
C PRO A 4 -6.70 20.66 -15.66
N ILE A 5 -7.65 19.81 -15.28
CA ILE A 5 -7.38 18.40 -14.97
C ILE A 5 -7.03 17.66 -16.27
N ASN A 6 -5.75 17.31 -16.44
CA ASN A 6 -5.28 16.57 -17.60
C ASN A 6 -5.85 15.13 -17.66
N LYS A 7 -5.82 14.50 -18.85
CA LYS A 7 -6.40 13.15 -19.06
C LYS A 7 -5.85 12.07 -18.12
N ARG A 8 -4.58 12.16 -17.72
CA ARG A 8 -3.95 11.19 -16.79
C ARG A 8 -4.50 11.35 -15.38
N LEU A 9 -4.60 12.58 -14.90
CA LEU A 9 -5.19 12.91 -13.61
C LEU A 9 -6.69 12.57 -13.58
N GLN A 10 -7.42 12.79 -14.68
CA GLN A 10 -8.82 12.36 -14.79
C GLN A 10 -8.96 10.85 -14.59
N ALA A 11 -8.12 10.06 -15.26
CA ALA A 11 -8.08 8.62 -15.10
C ALA A 11 -7.72 8.21 -13.64
N ALA A 12 -6.73 8.86 -13.04
CA ALA A 12 -6.36 8.62 -11.64
C ALA A 12 -7.52 8.91 -10.68
N LEU A 13 -8.21 10.05 -10.85
CA LEU A 13 -9.38 10.45 -10.05
C LEU A 13 -10.52 9.44 -10.19
N ARG A 14 -10.93 9.07 -11.42
CA ARG A 14 -12.01 8.08 -11.66
C ARG A 14 -11.71 6.70 -11.09
N ARG A 15 -10.42 6.36 -10.95
CA ARG A 15 -10.01 5.07 -10.40
C ARG A 15 -9.95 5.12 -8.87
N CYS A 16 -9.40 6.18 -8.29
CA CYS A 16 -9.07 6.26 -6.86
C CYS A 16 -10.20 6.88 -6.02
N VAL A 17 -10.98 7.79 -6.59
CA VAL A 17 -12.02 8.56 -5.91
C VAL A 17 -13.40 8.06 -6.34
N VAL A 18 -14.38 8.18 -5.44
CA VAL A 18 -15.80 7.95 -5.68
C VAL A 18 -16.57 9.14 -5.11
N LYS A 19 -17.49 9.70 -5.91
CA LYS A 19 -18.45 10.69 -5.42
C LYS A 19 -19.50 9.98 -4.57
N ILE A 20 -19.73 10.48 -3.35
CA ILE A 20 -20.82 10.01 -2.47
C ILE A 20 -21.98 10.99 -2.58
N ASP A 21 -21.68 12.28 -2.44
CA ASP A 21 -22.62 13.39 -2.61
C ASP A 21 -21.85 14.62 -3.15
N GLU A 22 -22.46 15.81 -3.18
CA GLU A 22 -21.83 17.04 -3.69
C GLU A 22 -20.71 17.59 -2.79
N ASN A 23 -20.71 17.24 -1.50
CA ASN A 23 -19.76 17.72 -0.51
C ASN A 23 -18.82 16.62 0.01
N THR A 24 -19.08 15.36 -0.33
CA THR A 24 -18.36 14.20 0.16
C THR A 24 -17.79 13.37 -0.98
N ILE A 25 -16.47 13.23 -0.98
CA ILE A 25 -15.76 12.28 -1.83
C ILE A 25 -15.12 11.18 -0.98
N GLU A 26 -15.04 9.99 -1.55
CA GLU A 26 -14.46 8.82 -0.92
C GLU A 26 -13.25 8.34 -1.70
N LEU A 27 -12.12 8.23 -1.04
CA LEU A 27 -10.87 7.75 -1.60
C LEU A 27 -10.64 6.30 -1.18
N LYS A 28 -10.37 5.43 -2.16
CA LYS A 28 -10.12 4.00 -1.95
C LYS A 28 -8.66 3.77 -1.58
N GLU A 29 -8.43 3.11 -0.44
CA GLU A 29 -7.09 2.60 -0.14
C GLU A 29 -6.70 1.57 -1.21
N ARG A 30 -5.49 1.73 -1.75
CA ARG A 30 -4.89 0.81 -2.70
C ARG A 30 -3.54 0.41 -2.20
N LYS A 31 -3.54 -0.47 -1.21
CA LYS A 31 -2.33 -0.89 -0.53
C LYS A 31 -1.95 -2.31 -0.94
N GLY A 32 -0.66 -2.50 -1.18
CA GLY A 32 -0.09 -3.83 -1.33
C GLY A 32 -0.36 -4.52 -2.67
N ILE A 33 -0.98 -3.86 -3.65
CA ILE A 33 -1.04 -4.41 -5.02
C ILE A 33 0.37 -4.74 -5.53
N PHE A 34 1.34 -3.86 -5.27
CA PHE A 34 2.74 -4.07 -5.59
C PHE A 34 3.28 -5.38 -4.98
N PHE A 35 3.18 -5.51 -3.65
CA PHE A 35 3.66 -6.69 -2.94
C PHE A 35 2.92 -7.96 -3.41
N LYS A 36 1.58 -7.92 -3.48
CA LYS A 36 0.76 -9.05 -3.94
C LYS A 36 1.14 -9.49 -5.34
N LEU A 37 1.33 -8.55 -6.28
CA LEU A 37 1.71 -8.87 -7.66
C LEU A 37 3.12 -9.43 -7.77
N ALA A 38 4.09 -8.86 -7.03
CA ALA A 38 5.45 -9.42 -6.96
C ALA A 38 5.43 -10.86 -6.45
N PHE A 39 4.67 -11.14 -5.36
CA PHE A 39 4.49 -12.50 -4.86
C PHE A 39 3.78 -13.41 -5.85
N ILE A 40 2.78 -12.92 -6.61
CA ILE A 40 2.13 -13.68 -7.69
C ILE A 40 3.18 -14.07 -8.75
N ILE A 41 3.99 -13.12 -9.24
CA ILE A 41 5.00 -13.37 -10.27
C ILE A 41 6.05 -14.38 -9.77
N ILE A 42 6.57 -14.18 -8.56
CA ILE A 42 7.53 -15.09 -7.92
C ILE A 42 6.94 -16.49 -7.78
N THR A 43 5.67 -16.59 -7.38
CA THR A 43 5.00 -17.89 -7.23
C THR A 43 4.77 -18.56 -8.59
N ILE A 44 4.36 -17.82 -9.63
CA ILE A 44 4.20 -18.36 -10.99
C ILE A 44 5.53 -18.90 -11.51
N ALA A 45 6.61 -18.12 -11.41
CA ALA A 45 7.94 -18.55 -11.82
C ALA A 45 8.40 -19.79 -11.03
N SER A 46 8.16 -19.80 -9.72
CA SER A 46 8.50 -20.94 -8.86
C SER A 46 7.66 -22.18 -9.15
N VAL A 47 6.38 -22.04 -9.50
CA VAL A 47 5.52 -23.16 -9.93
C VAL A 47 5.97 -23.69 -11.29
N TYR A 48 6.34 -22.81 -12.22
CA TYR A 48 6.89 -23.20 -13.52
C TYR A 48 8.16 -24.04 -13.35
N ILE A 49 9.13 -23.55 -12.57
CA ILE A 49 10.38 -24.27 -12.30
C ILE A 49 10.07 -25.61 -11.63
N ASP A 50 9.24 -25.64 -10.59
CA ASP A 50 9.10 -26.85 -9.79
C ASP A 50 8.19 -27.92 -10.42
N PHE A 51 7.22 -27.54 -11.24
CA PHE A 51 6.20 -28.47 -11.77
C PHE A 51 6.20 -28.62 -13.30
N ILE A 52 6.75 -27.66 -14.05
CA ILE A 52 6.72 -27.66 -15.52
C ILE A 52 8.11 -27.96 -16.08
N ASP A 53 9.17 -27.35 -15.54
CA ASP A 53 10.55 -27.56 -16.02
C ASP A 53 10.96 -29.04 -15.84
N PRO A 54 11.35 -29.72 -16.94
CA PRO A 54 11.70 -31.14 -16.89
C PRO A 54 12.88 -31.45 -15.96
N THR A 55 13.78 -30.48 -15.72
CA THR A 55 14.95 -30.66 -14.85
C THR A 55 14.57 -30.85 -13.38
N TYR A 56 13.55 -30.13 -12.91
CA TYR A 56 13.18 -30.12 -11.48
C TYR A 56 11.89 -30.89 -11.17
N ARG A 57 11.00 -31.03 -12.16
CA ARG A 57 9.68 -31.66 -12.01
C ARG A 57 9.73 -32.99 -11.28
N ARG A 58 10.65 -33.89 -11.66
CA ARG A 58 10.75 -35.23 -11.06
C ARG A 58 11.05 -35.16 -9.55
N ASN A 59 12.02 -34.37 -9.16
CA ASN A 59 12.42 -34.22 -7.75
C ASN A 59 11.30 -33.61 -6.91
N THR A 60 10.56 -32.65 -7.47
CA THR A 60 9.39 -32.05 -6.81
C THR A 60 8.31 -33.11 -6.56
N TRP A 61 7.97 -33.92 -7.58
CA TRP A 61 6.97 -34.98 -7.44
C TRP A 61 7.39 -36.06 -6.45
N GLU A 62 8.65 -36.50 -6.49
CA GLU A 62 9.19 -37.48 -5.54
C GLU A 62 9.17 -36.93 -4.11
N SER A 63 9.49 -35.65 -3.91
CA SER A 63 9.45 -34.99 -2.60
C SER A 63 8.00 -34.89 -2.07
N LEU A 64 7.05 -34.55 -2.93
CA LEU A 64 5.63 -34.50 -2.57
C LEU A 64 5.08 -35.89 -2.23
N GLN A 65 5.38 -36.89 -3.05
CA GLN A 65 4.98 -38.28 -2.81
C GLN A 65 5.57 -38.80 -1.50
N PHE A 66 6.85 -38.53 -1.23
CA PHE A 66 7.48 -38.93 0.02
C PHE A 66 6.86 -38.25 1.24
N THR A 67 6.43 -37.00 1.10
CA THR A 67 5.83 -36.23 2.21
C THR A 67 4.45 -36.74 2.58
N PHE A 68 3.59 -37.00 1.59
CA PHE A 68 2.19 -37.40 1.82
C PHE A 68 1.98 -38.91 1.84
N GLN A 69 2.90 -39.69 1.26
CA GLN A 69 2.82 -41.15 1.14
C GLN A 69 4.22 -41.80 1.31
N PRO A 70 4.92 -41.59 2.45
CA PRO A 70 6.27 -42.08 2.65
C PRO A 70 6.38 -43.61 2.50
N GLU A 71 5.33 -44.34 2.90
CA GLU A 71 5.25 -45.79 2.82
C GLU A 71 5.39 -46.32 1.40
N THR A 72 4.94 -45.58 0.37
CA THR A 72 5.04 -46.04 -1.02
C THR A 72 6.50 -46.10 -1.48
N ARG A 73 7.34 -45.16 -1.03
CA ARG A 73 8.79 -45.21 -1.25
C ARG A 73 9.41 -46.37 -0.48
N PHE A 74 8.98 -46.57 0.77
CA PHE A 74 9.49 -47.66 1.59
C PHE A 74 9.16 -49.03 1.03
N GLN A 75 7.96 -49.22 0.50
CA GLN A 75 7.54 -50.44 -0.20
C GLN A 75 8.38 -50.68 -1.46
N LYS A 76 8.64 -49.65 -2.28
CA LYS A 76 9.51 -49.77 -3.45
C LYS A 76 10.93 -50.19 -3.07
N GLU A 77 11.52 -49.57 -2.04
CA GLU A 77 12.86 -49.93 -1.57
C GLU A 77 12.89 -51.32 -0.91
N TRP A 78 11.81 -51.72 -0.25
CA TRP A 78 11.65 -53.08 0.29
C TRP A 78 11.62 -54.14 -0.79
N LEU A 79 10.94 -53.91 -1.91
CA LEU A 79 10.91 -54.87 -3.03
C LEU A 79 12.32 -55.20 -3.55
N SER A 80 13.25 -54.25 -3.47
CA SER A 80 14.65 -54.45 -3.84
C SER A 80 15.49 -55.10 -2.72
N ALA A 81 15.12 -54.91 -1.45
CA ALA A 81 15.87 -55.37 -0.28
C ALA A 81 15.38 -56.69 0.33
N ALA A 82 14.17 -57.13 -0.04
CA ALA A 82 13.54 -58.35 0.45
C ALA A 82 14.35 -59.60 0.04
N ASP A 83 14.37 -60.58 0.93
CA ASP A 83 14.94 -61.89 0.67
C ASP A 83 13.92 -62.76 -0.09
N ILE A 84 14.36 -63.35 -1.21
CA ILE A 84 13.54 -64.24 -2.03
C ILE A 84 13.31 -65.57 -1.31
N THR A 85 14.25 -65.98 -0.45
CA THR A 85 14.23 -67.26 0.27
C THR A 85 13.53 -67.19 1.63
N ARG A 86 13.43 -66.00 2.23
CA ARG A 86 12.80 -65.76 3.55
C ARG A 86 11.73 -64.66 3.46
N PRO A 87 10.44 -65.02 3.28
CA PRO A 87 9.36 -64.05 3.20
C PRO A 87 9.28 -63.18 4.46
N GLY A 88 9.15 -61.86 4.30
CA GLY A 88 9.02 -60.92 5.42
C GLY A 88 10.34 -60.42 6.02
N TYR A 89 11.48 -60.93 5.54
CA TYR A 89 12.82 -60.48 5.96
C TYR A 89 13.58 -59.84 4.80
N THR A 90 14.50 -58.94 5.15
CA THR A 90 15.54 -58.45 4.23
C THR A 90 16.66 -59.46 4.07
N ARG A 91 17.47 -59.32 3.02
CA ARG A 91 18.73 -60.09 2.83
C ARG A 91 19.73 -59.97 4.00
N HIS A 92 19.53 -58.98 4.87
CA HIS A 92 20.34 -58.74 6.07
C HIS A 92 19.63 -59.19 7.37
N GLY A 93 18.56 -59.99 7.27
CA GLY A 93 17.89 -60.58 8.42
C GLY A 93 16.99 -59.65 9.24
N ARG A 94 16.75 -58.41 8.79
CA ARG A 94 15.81 -57.48 9.44
C ARG A 94 14.37 -57.77 9.03
N THR A 95 13.43 -57.65 9.97
CA THR A 95 11.99 -57.72 9.67
C THR A 95 11.54 -56.51 8.85
N LYS A 96 10.39 -56.61 8.19
CA LYS A 96 9.80 -55.52 7.40
C LYS A 96 9.57 -54.25 8.23
N GLU A 97 9.10 -54.41 9.45
CA GLU A 97 8.80 -53.32 10.38
C GLU A 97 10.07 -52.61 10.84
N GLU A 98 11.10 -53.36 11.23
CA GLU A 98 12.42 -52.81 11.59
C GLU A 98 13.08 -52.09 10.41
N TYR A 99 12.92 -52.63 9.20
CA TYR A 99 13.43 -51.99 7.98
C TYR A 99 12.74 -50.64 7.71
N PHE A 100 11.40 -50.59 7.80
CA PHE A 100 10.63 -49.37 7.62
C PHE A 100 10.94 -48.32 8.69
N ALA A 101 11.01 -48.71 9.95
CA ALA A 101 11.41 -47.82 11.05
C ALA A 101 12.83 -47.25 10.84
N GLY A 102 13.75 -48.10 10.37
CA GLY A 102 15.11 -47.68 10.03
C GLY A 102 15.19 -46.72 8.84
N MET A 103 14.31 -46.87 7.85
CA MET A 103 14.22 -45.94 6.71
C MET A 103 13.58 -44.61 7.10
N TRP A 104 12.53 -44.65 7.91
CA TRP A 104 11.94 -43.44 8.46
C TRP A 104 12.96 -42.63 9.26
N ASN A 105 13.72 -43.26 10.16
CA ASN A 105 14.73 -42.55 10.95
C ASN A 105 15.82 -41.89 10.11
N ARG A 106 16.19 -42.48 8.97
CA ARG A 106 17.17 -41.91 8.02
C ARG A 106 16.59 -40.74 7.22
N HIS A 107 15.36 -40.89 6.71
CA HIS A 107 14.78 -39.95 5.74
C HIS A 107 13.73 -38.98 6.31
N LYS A 108 13.39 -39.04 7.61
CA LYS A 108 12.38 -38.18 8.25
C LYS A 108 12.56 -36.68 8.01
N HIS A 109 13.79 -36.22 7.79
CA HIS A 109 14.09 -34.81 7.50
C HIS A 109 13.69 -34.40 6.08
N GLU A 110 13.65 -35.32 5.12
CA GLU A 110 13.29 -35.05 3.72
C GLU A 110 11.78 -34.76 3.56
N VAL A 111 10.94 -35.18 4.52
CA VAL A 111 9.49 -34.91 4.56
C VAL A 111 9.19 -33.41 4.51
N TRP A 112 10.09 -32.57 5.03
CA TRP A 112 9.91 -31.12 4.99
C TRP A 112 10.01 -30.52 3.58
N LYS A 113 10.64 -31.22 2.63
CA LYS A 113 10.79 -30.74 1.24
C LYS A 113 9.43 -30.63 0.54
N GLY A 114 8.53 -31.60 0.70
CA GLY A 114 7.18 -31.51 0.12
C GLY A 114 6.36 -30.39 0.75
N TYR A 115 6.44 -30.23 2.08
CA TYR A 115 5.77 -29.12 2.77
C TYR A 115 6.26 -27.74 2.33
N TYR A 116 7.54 -27.59 1.98
CA TYR A 116 8.05 -26.35 1.40
C TYR A 116 7.36 -25.99 0.07
N TYR A 117 7.20 -26.95 -0.84
CA TYR A 117 6.55 -26.73 -2.13
C TYR A 117 5.07 -26.36 -2.01
N VAL A 118 4.35 -26.94 -1.05
CA VAL A 118 2.96 -26.59 -0.76
C VAL A 118 2.89 -25.26 0.02
N GLY A 119 3.77 -25.08 0.99
CA GLY A 119 3.81 -23.94 1.91
C GLY A 119 4.01 -22.61 1.21
N LYS A 120 4.87 -22.54 0.19
CA LYS A 120 5.04 -21.31 -0.62
C LYS A 120 3.75 -20.90 -1.36
N CYS A 121 2.97 -21.86 -1.86
CA CYS A 121 1.70 -21.61 -2.54
C CYS A 121 0.62 -21.17 -1.53
N LEU A 122 0.61 -21.79 -0.34
CA LEU A 122 -0.25 -21.38 0.76
C LEU A 122 0.10 -19.98 1.27
N LEU A 123 1.38 -19.62 1.32
CA LEU A 123 1.83 -18.28 1.68
C LEU A 123 1.27 -17.23 0.73
N LEU A 124 1.34 -17.46 -0.59
CA LEU A 124 0.68 -16.59 -1.57
C LEU A 124 -0.81 -16.49 -1.28
N PHE A 125 -1.48 -17.63 -1.04
CA PHE A 125 -2.91 -17.66 -0.75
C PHE A 125 -3.26 -16.80 0.49
N PHE A 126 -2.51 -16.91 1.59
CA PHE A 126 -2.70 -16.08 2.78
C PHE A 126 -2.46 -14.58 2.51
N ILE A 127 -1.47 -14.25 1.67
CA ILE A 127 -1.20 -12.87 1.24
C ILE A 127 -2.40 -12.31 0.43
N LEU A 128 -3.00 -13.12 -0.43
CA LEU A 128 -4.14 -12.74 -1.26
C LEU A 128 -5.47 -12.71 -0.50
N LEU A 129 -5.66 -13.56 0.51
CA LEU A 129 -6.84 -13.56 1.39
C LEU A 129 -6.95 -12.30 2.26
N ARG A 130 -5.83 -11.60 2.48
CA ARG A 130 -5.81 -10.44 3.36
C ARG A 130 -6.67 -9.29 2.79
N PRO A 131 -7.72 -8.85 3.50
CA PRO A 131 -8.63 -7.82 3.01
C PRO A 131 -7.92 -6.46 2.97
N ALA A 132 -8.10 -5.71 1.88
CA ALA A 132 -7.48 -4.37 1.73
C ALA A 132 -8.50 -3.24 1.49
N LYS A 133 -9.76 -3.42 1.89
CA LYS A 133 -10.78 -2.38 1.75
C LYS A 133 -10.77 -1.43 2.95
N LYS A 134 -9.85 -0.46 2.96
CA LYS A 134 -10.05 0.78 3.73
C LYS A 134 -10.46 1.90 2.78
N ARG A 135 -11.23 2.84 3.31
CA ARG A 135 -11.66 4.04 2.58
C ARG A 135 -11.58 5.24 3.49
N VAL A 136 -11.14 6.37 2.97
CA VAL A 136 -11.20 7.66 3.65
C VAL A 136 -12.21 8.52 2.93
N ARG A 137 -12.99 9.27 3.69
CA ARG A 137 -13.92 10.24 3.16
C ARG A 137 -13.48 11.64 3.54
N PHE A 138 -13.64 12.53 2.57
CA PHE A 138 -13.39 13.94 2.70
C PHE A 138 -14.76 14.61 2.59
N ASP A 139 -15.20 15.24 3.67
CA ASP A 139 -16.47 15.95 3.75
C ASP A 139 -16.16 17.45 3.87
N ARG A 140 -16.40 18.15 2.77
CA ARG A 140 -16.17 19.58 2.60
C ARG A 140 -17.11 20.40 3.48
N LYS A 141 -18.37 19.98 3.63
CA LYS A 141 -19.40 20.75 4.35
C LYS A 141 -19.05 20.89 5.82
N ASN A 142 -18.63 19.78 6.44
CA ASN A 142 -18.27 19.74 7.85
C ASN A 142 -16.78 20.02 8.08
N GLY A 143 -15.96 20.11 7.03
CA GLY A 143 -14.51 20.29 7.15
C GLY A 143 -13.84 19.12 7.87
N ILE A 144 -14.22 17.88 7.54
CA ILE A 144 -13.72 16.67 8.21
C ILE A 144 -13.17 15.65 7.22
N VAL A 145 -12.20 14.85 7.69
CA VAL A 145 -11.66 13.70 6.98
C VAL A 145 -11.79 12.48 7.87
N TYR A 146 -12.53 11.45 7.45
CA TYR A 146 -12.83 10.32 8.34
C TYR A 146 -12.70 8.95 7.68
N THR A 147 -12.46 7.94 8.49
CA THR A 147 -12.37 6.54 8.08
C THR A 147 -12.84 5.60 9.18
N TYR A 148 -13.35 4.44 8.78
CA TYR A 148 -13.74 3.37 9.70
C TYR A 148 -12.95 2.11 9.38
N VAL A 149 -12.10 1.68 10.31
CA VAL A 149 -11.14 0.60 10.09
C VAL A 149 -11.10 -0.29 11.33
N GLY A 150 -11.27 -1.59 11.15
CA GLY A 150 -11.10 -2.56 12.25
C GLY A 150 -12.02 -2.28 13.44
N LYS A 151 -13.29 -1.96 13.18
CA LYS A 151 -14.30 -1.56 14.17
C LYS A 151 -13.98 -0.27 14.94
N LYS A 152 -13.05 0.56 14.44
CA LYS A 152 -12.68 1.85 15.04
C LYS A 152 -12.96 2.98 14.06
N PHE A 153 -13.49 4.08 14.59
CA PHE A 153 -13.77 5.30 13.85
C PHE A 153 -12.65 6.33 14.06
N TYR A 154 -12.24 6.98 12.97
CA TYR A 154 -11.18 7.98 12.88
C TYR A 154 -11.75 9.20 12.12
N ILE A 155 -11.61 10.45 12.60
CA ILE A 155 -12.21 11.71 12.09
C ILE A 155 -11.34 12.96 12.35
N THR A 156 -10.52 13.35 11.39
CA THR A 156 -9.74 14.60 11.49
C THR A 156 -10.61 15.82 11.19
N GLU A 157 -10.72 16.72 12.15
CA GLU A 157 -11.37 18.02 12.00
C GLU A 157 -10.35 19.06 11.53
N LEU A 158 -10.63 19.72 10.40
CA LEU A 158 -9.65 20.61 9.76
C LEU A 158 -9.35 21.87 10.59
N ASN A 159 -10.35 22.42 11.28
CA ASN A 159 -10.20 23.57 12.16
C ASN A 159 -9.35 23.30 13.43
N LYS A 160 -9.11 22.04 13.79
CA LYS A 160 -8.26 21.64 14.92
C LYS A 160 -6.82 21.38 14.52
N LEU A 161 -6.49 21.49 13.22
CA LEU A 161 -5.14 21.28 12.74
C LEU A 161 -4.23 22.45 13.15
N MET A 162 -3.07 22.10 13.69
CA MET A 162 -2.02 23.06 14.07
C MET A 162 -1.15 23.51 12.89
N ARG A 163 -1.09 22.68 11.86
CA ARG A 163 -0.25 22.85 10.68
C ARG A 163 -1.13 22.89 9.44
N PRO A 164 -0.61 23.37 8.30
CA PRO A 164 -1.38 23.36 7.07
C PRO A 164 -1.88 21.95 6.72
N PHE A 165 -3.12 21.83 6.28
CA PHE A 165 -3.75 20.59 5.84
C PHE A 165 -2.93 19.83 4.79
N PRO A 166 -2.26 20.47 3.82
CA PRO A 166 -1.34 19.77 2.94
C PRO A 166 -0.24 19.00 3.68
N GLU A 167 0.13 19.35 4.91
CA GLU A 167 1.10 18.59 5.70
C GLU A 167 0.58 17.25 6.22
N TYR A 168 -0.74 17.12 6.34
CA TYR A 168 -1.40 15.89 6.78
C TYR A 168 -1.60 14.88 5.63
N ILE A 169 -1.24 15.28 4.41
CA ILE A 169 -1.25 14.44 3.21
C ILE A 169 0.16 14.40 2.64
N SER A 170 0.84 13.27 2.77
CA SER A 170 2.18 13.08 2.23
C SER A 170 2.14 12.47 0.85
N ALA A 171 2.76 13.12 -0.14
CA ALA A 171 2.98 12.57 -1.47
C ALA A 171 4.42 12.05 -1.54
N VAL A 172 4.62 10.73 -1.60
CA VAL A 172 5.95 10.12 -1.70
C VAL A 172 5.96 9.15 -2.87
N ASN A 173 6.82 9.42 -3.86
CA ASN A 173 6.88 8.67 -5.11
C ASN A 173 5.46 8.54 -5.72
N ALA A 174 5.06 7.35 -6.12
CA ALA A 174 3.72 7.07 -6.65
C ALA A 174 2.65 6.81 -5.58
N THR A 175 2.86 7.19 -4.31
CA THR A 175 1.91 6.93 -3.21
C THR A 175 1.53 8.19 -2.47
N LEU A 176 0.21 8.40 -2.34
CA LEU A 176 -0.38 9.36 -1.43
C LEU A 176 -0.65 8.71 -0.08
N PHE A 177 -0.16 9.30 0.99
CA PHE A 177 -0.42 8.87 2.36
C PHE A 177 -1.26 9.92 3.08
N ILE A 178 -2.40 9.50 3.59
CA ILE A 178 -3.31 10.33 4.37
C ILE A 178 -3.34 9.79 5.79
N TRP A 179 -3.19 10.67 6.77
CA TRP A 179 -3.31 10.32 8.17
C TRP A 179 -4.61 10.84 8.77
N VAL A 180 -5.33 10.00 9.50
CA VAL A 180 -6.62 10.35 10.12
C VAL A 180 -6.55 10.15 11.64
N HIS A 181 -6.70 11.17 12.46
CA HIS A 181 -6.42 11.05 13.89
C HIS A 181 -7.29 10.00 14.63
N PRO A 182 -6.72 9.20 15.57
CA PRO A 182 -7.49 8.40 16.52
C PRO A 182 -8.02 9.23 17.70
N TYR A 183 -9.27 9.02 18.14
CA TYR A 183 -9.83 9.69 19.34
C TYR A 183 -9.47 9.01 20.64
N ARG A 184 -9.62 7.68 20.69
CA ARG A 184 -9.65 6.94 21.97
C ARG A 184 -8.46 6.05 22.25
N ASN A 185 -7.40 6.09 21.45
CA ASN A 185 -6.25 5.23 21.72
C ASN A 185 -4.95 5.85 21.19
N LYS A 186 -3.95 5.90 22.08
CA LYS A 186 -2.51 6.03 21.82
C LYS A 186 -2.04 4.88 20.92
N GLY A 187 -2.53 4.85 19.68
CA GLY A 187 -2.17 3.84 18.70
C GLY A 187 -0.74 4.08 18.31
N THR A 188 0.18 3.27 18.84
CA THR A 188 1.56 3.20 18.36
C THR A 188 1.52 3.00 16.85
N GLY A 189 2.00 4.01 16.11
CA GLY A 189 2.21 3.94 14.67
C GLY A 189 3.23 2.85 14.36
N THR A 190 2.78 1.60 14.29
CA THR A 190 3.59 0.53 13.72
C THR A 190 3.68 0.73 12.21
N PRO A 191 4.83 0.42 11.61
CA PRO A 191 5.06 0.62 10.19
C PRO A 191 4.02 -0.17 9.40
N CYS A 192 3.44 0.52 8.42
CA CYS A 192 2.80 -0.08 7.26
C CYS A 192 1.60 -1.02 7.46
N PHE A 193 1.09 -1.35 8.65
CA PHE A 193 0.04 -2.39 8.73
C PHE A 193 -1.11 -2.17 9.74
N ARG A 194 -0.98 -1.28 10.73
CA ARG A 194 -2.05 -1.00 11.70
C ARG A 194 -2.15 0.50 11.96
N GLY A 195 -3.38 1.01 11.98
CA GLY A 195 -3.66 2.41 12.29
C GLY A 195 -4.42 3.18 11.20
N PRO A 196 -4.59 4.48 11.40
CA PRO A 196 -5.43 5.35 10.57
C PRO A 196 -4.80 5.81 9.25
N LYS A 197 -3.59 5.35 8.94
CA LYS A 197 -2.91 5.72 7.72
C LYS A 197 -3.56 5.02 6.53
N ILE A 198 -3.91 5.80 5.52
CA ILE A 198 -4.48 5.34 4.25
C ILE A 198 -3.49 5.66 3.13
N ALA A 199 -3.20 4.65 2.32
CA ALA A 199 -2.28 4.75 1.20
C ALA A 199 -3.02 4.60 -0.13
N VAL A 200 -2.82 5.55 -1.04
CA VAL A 200 -3.43 5.57 -2.36
C VAL A 200 -2.34 5.63 -3.40
N ILE A 201 -2.24 4.57 -4.20
CA ILE A 201 -1.18 4.41 -5.20
C ILE A 201 -1.70 4.89 -6.56
N ASP A 202 -0.89 5.69 -7.25
CA ASP A 202 -1.11 6.04 -8.65
C ASP A 202 -0.75 4.86 -9.58
N ARG A 203 -1.79 4.29 -10.20
CA ARG A 203 -1.67 3.19 -11.18
C ARG A 203 -1.10 3.62 -12.53
N SER A 204 -0.90 4.91 -12.84
CA SER A 204 -0.09 5.30 -14.02
C SER A 204 1.41 5.19 -13.76
N ALA A 205 1.83 5.32 -12.50
CA ALA A 205 3.22 5.30 -12.10
C ALA A 205 3.67 3.94 -11.51
N TRP A 206 2.76 2.97 -11.35
CA TRP A 206 3.08 1.67 -10.73
C TRP A 206 4.02 0.76 -11.56
N LEU A 207 3.89 0.72 -12.89
CA LEU A 207 4.76 -0.06 -13.79
C LEU A 207 6.18 0.55 -13.82
N PRO A 208 6.32 1.88 -13.96
CA PRO A 208 7.57 2.58 -13.67
C PRO A 208 8.18 2.25 -12.31
N MET A 209 7.37 2.15 -11.25
CA MET A 209 7.85 1.84 -9.90
C MET A 209 8.28 0.37 -9.72
N LEU A 210 7.63 -0.58 -10.40
CA LEU A 210 8.15 -1.96 -10.54
C LEU A 210 9.53 -1.93 -11.19
N GLY A 211 9.66 -1.14 -12.27
CA GLY A 211 10.93 -0.87 -12.90
C GLY A 211 11.95 -0.29 -11.93
N ILE A 212 11.64 0.75 -11.15
CA ILE A 212 12.59 1.41 -10.24
C ILE A 212 13.03 0.46 -9.10
N THR A 213 12.11 -0.39 -8.63
CA THR A 213 12.41 -1.34 -7.54
C THR A 213 13.24 -2.55 -8.03
N LEU A 214 13.01 -3.02 -9.25
CA LEU A 214 13.77 -4.11 -9.86
C LEU A 214 15.03 -3.62 -10.58
N LEU A 215 15.08 -2.34 -10.96
CA LEU A 215 16.15 -1.67 -11.70
C LEU A 215 16.39 -0.29 -11.05
N PRO A 216 17.25 -0.19 -10.02
CA PRO A 216 17.52 1.04 -9.28
C PRO A 216 18.12 2.19 -10.13
N PHE A 217 18.42 1.93 -11.42
CA PHE A 217 18.98 2.89 -12.37
C PHE A 217 17.92 3.66 -13.19
N LEU A 218 16.62 3.43 -12.98
CA LEU A 218 15.58 4.13 -13.73
C LEU A 218 15.51 5.62 -13.34
N LYS A 219 15.74 6.48 -14.35
CA LYS A 219 15.99 7.93 -14.29
C LYS A 219 14.82 8.77 -13.76
N GLU A 220 15.11 10.03 -13.41
CA GLU A 220 14.14 11.11 -13.08
C GLU A 220 12.98 11.27 -14.09
N GLU A 221 13.11 10.75 -15.31
CA GLU A 221 12.08 10.80 -16.36
C GLU A 221 10.77 10.11 -15.94
N PHE A 222 10.82 9.15 -15.01
CA PHE A 222 9.61 8.49 -14.48
C PHE A 222 8.78 9.38 -13.54
N VAL A 223 9.37 10.44 -12.99
CA VAL A 223 8.64 11.46 -12.20
C VAL A 223 7.60 12.18 -13.06
N LYS A 224 7.82 12.32 -14.37
CA LYS A 224 6.87 12.94 -15.33
C LYS A 224 5.54 12.19 -15.43
N PHE A 225 5.45 10.94 -14.99
CA PHE A 225 4.23 10.14 -15.01
C PHE A 225 3.47 10.17 -13.68
N ASN A 226 4.03 10.80 -12.65
CA ASN A 226 3.47 10.77 -11.31
C ASN A 226 2.32 11.77 -11.17
N THR A 227 1.10 11.28 -11.01
CA THR A 227 -0.08 12.12 -10.77
C THR A 227 -0.33 12.38 -9.28
N VAL A 228 0.43 11.77 -8.37
CA VAL A 228 0.20 11.86 -6.91
C VAL A 228 0.25 13.29 -6.35
N PRO A 229 1.24 14.15 -6.70
CA PRO A 229 1.26 15.54 -6.23
C PRO A 229 0.01 16.31 -6.68
N TYR A 230 -0.48 16.04 -7.90
CA TYR A 230 -1.68 16.66 -8.44
C TYR A 230 -2.95 16.11 -7.78
N LEU A 231 -3.00 14.80 -7.50
CA LEU A 231 -4.10 14.18 -6.74
C LEU A 231 -4.19 14.81 -5.34
N LYS A 232 -3.05 15.01 -4.68
CA LYS A 232 -2.99 15.74 -3.41
C LYS A 232 -3.58 17.14 -3.54
N LYS A 233 -3.16 17.90 -4.55
CA LYS A 233 -3.67 19.25 -4.82
C LYS A 233 -5.18 19.26 -5.02
N VAL A 234 -5.72 18.32 -5.80
CA VAL A 234 -7.17 18.18 -6.00
C VAL A 234 -7.91 17.92 -4.68
N LEU A 235 -7.35 17.12 -3.77
CA LEU A 235 -7.95 16.90 -2.45
C LEU A 235 -7.91 18.14 -1.56
N VAL A 236 -6.84 18.93 -1.64
CA VAL A 236 -6.73 20.21 -0.91
C VAL A 236 -7.70 21.23 -1.50
N ASP A 237 -7.73 21.38 -2.83
CA ASP A 237 -8.69 22.24 -3.55
C ASP A 237 -10.14 21.88 -3.15
N PHE A 238 -10.47 20.59 -3.13
CA PHE A 238 -11.81 20.10 -2.76
C PHE A 238 -12.21 20.48 -1.32
N MET A 239 -11.27 20.43 -0.37
CA MET A 239 -11.53 20.75 1.04
C MET A 239 -11.45 22.25 1.36
N ASN A 240 -10.83 23.06 0.50
CA ASN A 240 -10.70 24.48 0.72
C ASN A 240 -12.05 25.20 0.44
N PRO A 241 -12.64 25.90 1.44
CA PRO A 241 -13.89 26.62 1.26
C PRO A 241 -13.76 27.79 0.27
N GLU A 242 -12.57 28.35 0.09
CA GLU A 242 -12.30 29.47 -0.83
C GLU A 242 -12.16 29.03 -2.29
N THR A 243 -12.14 27.72 -2.57
CA THR A 243 -12.04 27.20 -3.93
C THR A 243 -13.31 27.54 -4.73
N PRO A 244 -13.19 28.15 -5.93
CA PRO A 244 -14.36 28.46 -6.76
C PRO A 244 -15.18 27.23 -7.09
N GLN A 245 -16.50 27.40 -7.14
CA GLN A 245 -17.42 26.29 -7.39
C GLN A 245 -17.15 25.62 -8.75
N GLU A 246 -16.76 26.37 -9.77
CA GLU A 246 -16.36 25.84 -11.09
C GLU A 246 -15.29 24.74 -10.98
N ARG A 247 -14.31 24.93 -10.09
CA ARG A 247 -13.24 23.96 -9.86
C ARG A 247 -13.74 22.73 -9.12
N ILE A 248 -14.66 22.90 -8.17
CA ILE A 248 -15.31 21.78 -7.47
C ILE A 248 -16.13 20.94 -8.45
N ASP A 249 -16.89 21.60 -9.32
CA ASP A 249 -17.70 20.95 -10.35
C ASP A 249 -16.81 20.21 -11.37
N GLU A 250 -15.67 20.80 -11.78
CA GLU A 250 -14.67 20.13 -12.62
C GLU A 250 -14.19 18.82 -11.99
N ILE A 251 -13.88 18.83 -10.68
CA ILE A 251 -13.44 17.66 -9.92
C ILE A 251 -14.57 16.61 -9.86
N LEU A 252 -15.77 17.00 -9.47
CA LEU A 252 -16.91 16.09 -9.30
C LEU A 252 -17.37 15.46 -10.63
N ASN A 253 -17.42 16.27 -11.70
CA ASN A 253 -17.72 15.80 -13.05
C ASN A 253 -16.64 14.85 -13.56
N THR A 254 -15.37 15.14 -13.26
CA THR A 254 -14.26 14.24 -13.61
C THR A 254 -14.42 12.88 -12.94
N ILE A 255 -14.72 12.85 -11.63
CA ILE A 255 -14.89 11.62 -10.84
C ILE A 255 -16.09 10.81 -11.34
N SER A 256 -17.19 11.48 -11.68
CA SER A 256 -18.45 10.87 -12.12
C SER A 256 -18.43 10.46 -13.61
N GLY A 257 -17.45 10.95 -14.37
CA GLY A 257 -17.33 10.70 -15.80
C GLY A 257 -17.17 9.22 -16.16
N ARG A 258 -17.63 8.86 -17.37
CA ARG A 258 -17.56 7.49 -17.88
C ARG A 258 -16.11 7.00 -17.96
N LYS A 259 -15.87 5.79 -17.46
CA LYS A 259 -14.57 5.11 -17.56
C LYS A 259 -14.31 4.69 -19.00
N GLY A 260 -13.07 4.86 -19.46
CA GLY A 260 -12.64 4.35 -20.77
C GLY A 260 -12.55 2.82 -20.78
N ILE A 261 -12.54 2.21 -21.97
CA ILE A 261 -12.45 0.75 -22.17
C ILE A 261 -11.22 0.17 -21.46
N PHE A 262 -10.05 0.78 -21.65
CA PHE A 262 -8.82 0.37 -20.97
C PHE A 262 -8.94 0.41 -19.45
N GLU A 263 -9.65 1.39 -18.90
CA GLU A 263 -9.84 1.51 -17.45
C GLU A 263 -10.76 0.42 -16.91
N TRP A 264 -11.74 0.01 -17.71
CA TRP A 264 -12.64 -1.09 -17.39
C TRP A 264 -11.88 -2.43 -17.37
N ILE A 265 -11.12 -2.73 -18.43
CA ILE A 265 -10.28 -3.94 -18.52
C ILE A 265 -9.30 -3.99 -17.34
N PHE A 266 -8.62 -2.87 -17.08
CA PHE A 266 -7.65 -2.79 -15.99
C PHE A 266 -8.31 -3.00 -14.62
N ASN A 267 -9.52 -2.47 -14.41
CA ASN A 267 -10.26 -2.70 -13.19
C ASN A 267 -10.63 -4.19 -13.03
N LEU A 268 -11.06 -4.86 -14.09
CA LEU A 268 -11.37 -6.29 -14.06
C LEU A 268 -10.13 -7.11 -13.65
N MET A 269 -8.97 -6.83 -14.25
CA MET A 269 -7.73 -7.57 -14.01
C MET A 269 -7.13 -7.37 -12.62
N PHE A 270 -7.22 -6.16 -12.03
CA PHE A 270 -6.43 -5.81 -10.84
C PHE A 270 -7.26 -5.56 -9.57
N ASN A 271 -8.58 -5.37 -9.67
CA ASN A 271 -9.39 -5.07 -8.47
C ASN A 271 -9.44 -6.22 -7.47
N TRP A 272 -9.38 -7.49 -7.90
CA TRP A 272 -9.35 -8.65 -7.01
C TRP A 272 -8.00 -8.76 -6.28
N ILE A 273 -6.90 -8.42 -6.95
CA ILE A 273 -5.56 -8.34 -6.35
C ILE A 273 -5.54 -7.24 -5.28
N GLU A 274 -6.08 -6.07 -5.59
CA GLU A 274 -6.19 -4.97 -4.63
C GLU A 274 -7.07 -5.33 -3.44
N GLY A 275 -8.34 -5.66 -3.68
CA GLY A 275 -9.31 -5.95 -2.63
C GLY A 275 -8.95 -7.14 -1.75
N GLY A 276 -8.16 -8.07 -2.30
CA GLY A 276 -8.00 -9.42 -1.76
C GLY A 276 -9.14 -10.33 -2.20
N LEU A 277 -8.95 -11.64 -2.04
CA LEU A 277 -9.96 -12.66 -2.33
C LEU A 277 -11.20 -12.52 -1.41
N TYR A 278 -11.00 -11.91 -0.23
CA TYR A 278 -12.07 -11.57 0.70
C TYR A 278 -12.12 -10.06 0.95
N CYS A 279 -13.34 -9.52 1.05
CA CYS A 279 -13.60 -8.10 1.18
C CYS A 279 -14.44 -7.81 2.41
N ASN A 280 -13.93 -7.00 3.34
CA ASN A 280 -14.74 -6.53 4.46
C ASN A 280 -15.95 -5.72 3.95
N LYS A 281 -17.12 -5.95 4.57
CA LYS A 281 -18.29 -5.09 4.37
C LYS A 281 -17.96 -3.68 4.88
N LEU A 282 -18.30 -2.68 4.07
CA LEU A 282 -18.19 -1.28 4.48
C LEU A 282 -19.29 -0.95 5.48
N PRO A 283 -19.04 -0.03 6.43
CA PRO A 283 -20.08 0.45 7.32
C PRO A 283 -21.20 1.14 6.51
N LYS A 284 -22.44 1.02 6.99
CA LYS A 284 -23.59 1.73 6.43
C LYS A 284 -23.45 3.24 6.66
N GLN A 285 -24.01 4.04 5.76
CA GLN A 285 -23.97 5.50 5.84
C GLN A 285 -24.56 6.04 7.15
N ALA A 286 -25.77 5.60 7.52
CA ALA A 286 -26.44 6.03 8.75
C ALA A 286 -25.60 5.79 10.01
N PHE A 287 -24.87 4.66 10.07
CA PHE A 287 -23.97 4.37 11.18
C PHE A 287 -22.79 5.34 11.26
N LEU A 288 -22.26 5.79 10.12
CA LEU A 288 -21.19 6.77 10.09
C LEU A 288 -21.69 8.15 10.51
N GLU A 289 -22.87 8.55 10.07
CA GLU A 289 -23.51 9.82 10.46
C GLU A 289 -23.78 9.87 11.97
N GLU A 290 -24.29 8.79 12.56
CA GLU A 290 -24.46 8.66 14.01
C GLU A 290 -23.12 8.84 14.76
N LYS A 291 -22.03 8.22 14.27
CA LYS A 291 -20.69 8.37 14.84
C LYS A 291 -20.13 9.79 14.71
N ILE A 292 -20.40 10.47 13.59
CA ILE A 292 -20.02 11.86 13.38
C ILE A 292 -20.80 12.78 14.34
N HIS A 293 -22.10 12.56 14.49
CA HIS A 293 -22.92 13.34 15.41
C HIS A 293 -22.47 13.19 16.86
N HIS A 294 -22.23 11.94 17.29
CA HIS A 294 -21.65 11.66 18.60
C HIS A 294 -20.28 12.32 18.79
N TYR A 295 -19.42 12.33 17.76
CA TYR A 295 -18.12 12.98 17.82
C TYR A 295 -18.24 14.48 18.11
N PHE A 296 -19.09 15.19 17.35
CA PHE A 296 -19.25 16.63 17.54
C PHE A 296 -19.91 16.99 18.88
N LYS A 297 -20.79 16.12 19.40
CA LYS A 297 -21.46 16.34 20.69
C LYS A 297 -20.53 16.10 21.88
N GLU A 298 -19.74 15.02 21.86
CA GLU A 298 -19.03 14.55 23.06
C GLU A 298 -17.51 14.71 23.04
N GLU A 299 -16.88 14.64 21.87
CA GLU A 299 -15.43 14.51 21.74
C GLU A 299 -14.78 15.79 21.19
N SER A 300 -15.32 16.39 20.12
CA SER A 300 -14.78 17.62 19.51
C SER A 300 -14.58 18.78 20.51
N PRO A 301 -15.50 19.06 21.46
CA PRO A 301 -15.32 20.14 22.44
C PRO A 301 -14.12 19.93 23.37
N LYS A 302 -13.69 18.68 23.58
CA LYS A 302 -12.55 18.33 24.46
C LYS A 302 -11.20 18.41 23.74
N ILE A 303 -11.20 18.60 22.42
CA ILE A 303 -9.99 18.62 21.60
C ILE A 303 -9.58 20.06 21.34
N GLU A 304 -8.47 20.48 21.95
CA GLU A 304 -7.87 21.80 21.72
C GLU A 304 -7.07 21.86 20.41
N GLY A 305 -6.49 20.75 19.98
CA GLY A 305 -5.66 20.67 18.79
C GLY A 305 -5.31 19.23 18.44
N LEU A 306 -4.93 19.01 17.18
CA LEU A 306 -4.52 17.69 16.68
C LEU A 306 -3.00 17.63 16.52
N PRO A 307 -2.37 16.49 16.88
CA PRO A 307 -0.94 16.27 16.65
C PRO A 307 -0.63 16.27 15.15
N SER A 308 0.64 16.36 14.77
CA SER A 308 1.06 16.25 13.37
C SER A 308 1.95 15.03 13.16
N PHE A 309 2.34 14.72 11.91
CA PHE A 309 3.24 13.61 11.64
C PHE A 309 4.30 13.97 10.61
N ARG A 310 5.48 13.35 10.74
CA ARG A 310 6.56 13.39 9.75
C ARG A 310 7.07 12.00 9.42
N HIS A 311 7.74 11.85 8.29
CA HIS A 311 8.52 10.64 8.04
C HIS A 311 9.77 10.64 8.91
N ALA A 312 10.22 9.46 9.31
CA ALA A 312 11.52 9.31 9.93
C ALA A 312 12.62 9.67 8.91
N ILE A 313 13.65 10.36 9.38
CA ILE A 313 14.80 10.84 8.61
C ILE A 313 16.08 10.15 9.08
N ASP A 314 17.17 10.31 8.33
CA ASP A 314 18.45 9.65 8.61
C ASP A 314 19.06 10.03 9.97
N PHE A 315 18.66 11.19 10.51
CA PHE A 315 19.08 11.67 11.82
C PHE A 315 18.27 11.08 13.00
N ASP A 316 17.17 10.37 12.72
CA ASP A 316 16.39 9.69 13.76
C ASP A 316 17.04 8.36 14.18
N SER A 317 16.71 7.88 15.38
CA SER A 317 17.21 6.59 15.85
C SER A 317 16.77 5.43 14.96
N LEU A 318 17.53 4.33 14.91
CA LEU A 318 17.18 3.14 14.14
C LEU A 318 15.77 2.61 14.49
N ARG A 319 15.37 2.72 15.76
CA ARG A 319 14.01 2.36 16.21
C ARG A 319 12.93 3.23 15.57
N GLU A 320 13.19 4.52 15.38
CA GLU A 320 12.28 5.48 14.77
C GLU A 320 12.24 5.34 13.25
N GLN A 321 13.39 5.10 12.62
CA GLN A 321 13.49 4.74 11.20
C GLN A 321 12.66 3.49 10.90
N ILE A 322 12.70 2.47 11.75
CA ILE A 322 11.85 1.26 11.63
C ILE A 322 10.36 1.59 11.74
N LYS A 323 9.96 2.51 12.62
CA LYS A 323 8.55 2.98 12.70
C LYS A 323 8.13 3.71 11.42
N GLY A 324 9.06 4.42 10.79
CA GLY A 324 8.93 5.10 9.51
C GLY A 324 8.11 6.39 9.55
N ASN A 325 7.13 6.54 10.44
CA ASN A 325 6.40 7.80 10.66
C ASN A 325 6.42 8.13 12.14
N LEU A 326 6.68 9.39 12.45
CA LEU A 326 6.79 9.92 13.81
C LEU A 326 5.66 10.92 14.03
N ILE A 327 5.04 10.83 15.20
CA ILE A 327 3.96 11.73 15.62
C ILE A 327 4.61 12.86 16.41
N ILE A 328 4.32 14.10 16.01
CA ILE A 328 4.71 15.31 16.73
C ILE A 328 3.53 15.72 17.60
N SER A 329 3.75 15.80 18.91
CA SER A 329 2.69 16.10 19.88
C SER A 329 2.11 17.51 19.71
N VAL A 330 0.97 17.78 20.35
CA VAL A 330 0.35 19.12 20.32
C VAL A 330 1.29 20.11 21.02
N GLU A 331 1.90 19.71 22.12
CA GLU A 331 2.85 20.48 22.90
C GLU A 331 4.10 20.82 22.09
N GLU A 332 4.69 19.85 21.39
CA GLU A 332 5.82 20.09 20.50
C GLU A 332 5.47 21.06 19.36
N ASN A 333 4.29 20.91 18.74
CA ASN A 333 3.84 21.86 17.72
C ASN A 333 3.67 23.28 18.29
N ARG A 334 3.17 23.43 19.53
CA ARG A 334 3.09 24.73 20.23
C ARG A 334 4.47 25.32 20.48
N GLN A 335 5.44 24.51 20.91
CA GLN A 335 6.83 24.93 21.10
C GLN A 335 7.49 25.38 19.80
N MET A 336 7.13 24.77 18.67
CA MET A 336 7.55 25.18 17.33
C MET A 336 6.81 26.42 16.79
N GLY A 337 5.92 27.03 17.59
CA GLY A 337 5.19 28.25 17.23
C GLY A 337 3.88 28.05 16.46
N TYR A 338 3.43 26.81 16.27
CA TYR A 338 2.17 26.52 15.58
C TYR A 338 0.97 26.72 16.52
N ARG A 339 -0.13 27.25 15.97
CA ARG A 339 -1.37 27.60 16.69
C ARG A 339 -2.58 26.91 16.07
N VAL A 340 -3.65 26.78 16.87
CA VAL A 340 -4.96 26.28 16.43
C VAL A 340 -5.95 27.45 16.42
N PRO A 341 -6.76 27.62 15.37
CA PRO A 341 -6.64 26.97 14.06
C PRO A 341 -5.37 27.44 13.34
N CYS A 342 -4.84 26.61 12.41
CA CYS A 342 -3.74 27.03 11.55
C CYS A 342 -4.20 28.21 10.67
N PRO A 343 -3.54 29.39 10.71
CA PRO A 343 -3.95 30.56 9.92
C PRO A 343 -3.95 30.31 8.42
N ASN A 344 -2.97 29.54 7.94
CA ASN A 344 -2.76 29.25 6.52
C ASN A 344 -3.13 27.79 6.21
N LEU A 345 -4.32 27.37 6.66
CA LEU A 345 -4.73 25.97 6.70
C LEU A 345 -4.63 25.25 5.34
N PHE A 346 -4.90 25.93 4.24
CA PHE A 346 -4.87 25.33 2.90
C PHE A 346 -3.62 25.68 2.10
N GLU A 347 -2.74 26.53 2.62
CA GLU A 347 -1.50 26.89 1.94
C GLU A 347 -0.46 25.78 2.03
N TYR A 348 0.35 25.65 0.99
CA TYR A 348 1.48 24.74 1.00
C TYR A 348 2.65 25.40 1.76
N PRO A 349 3.40 24.64 2.57
CA PRO A 349 4.58 25.17 3.26
C PRO A 349 5.63 25.61 2.23
N ARG A 350 6.14 26.83 2.38
CA ARG A 350 7.10 27.45 1.45
C ARG A 350 8.54 26.98 1.69
N ASP A 351 8.96 26.94 2.96
CA ASP A 351 10.38 26.78 3.30
C ASP A 351 10.74 25.40 3.85
N PHE A 352 9.88 24.81 4.70
CA PHE A 352 10.15 23.52 5.36
C PHE A 352 8.90 22.65 5.38
N SER A 353 8.98 21.50 4.70
CA SER A 353 7.96 20.46 4.78
C SER A 353 8.38 19.33 5.71
N LEU A 354 7.44 18.87 6.55
CA LEU A 354 7.61 17.67 7.39
C LEU A 354 7.96 16.38 6.63
N HIS A 355 7.71 16.32 5.31
CA HIS A 355 7.88 15.10 4.50
C HIS A 355 9.05 15.19 3.52
N ALA A 356 9.94 16.17 3.66
CA ALA A 356 11.17 16.22 2.87
C ALA A 356 12.18 15.19 3.41
N SER A 357 12.52 14.17 2.62
CA SER A 357 13.60 13.22 2.93
C SER A 357 14.40 12.87 1.68
N ARG A 358 15.73 12.87 1.83
CA ARG A 358 16.71 12.69 0.76
C ARG A 358 16.89 11.22 0.38
N LEU A 359 16.71 10.29 1.32
CA LEU A 359 16.94 8.85 1.16
C LEU A 359 15.88 8.15 0.27
N LEU A 360 14.61 8.54 0.40
CA LEU A 360 13.49 7.95 -0.37
C LEU A 360 13.14 8.71 -1.65
N GLY A 361 13.93 9.73 -2.02
CA GLY A 361 13.59 10.64 -3.12
C GLY A 361 12.32 11.47 -2.87
N SER A 362 11.84 11.54 -1.62
CA SER A 362 10.69 12.34 -1.23
C SER A 362 11.02 13.82 -1.30
N ARG A 363 10.74 14.43 -2.45
CA ARG A 363 10.45 15.86 -2.51
C ARG A 363 9.21 16.05 -1.64
N GLY A 364 9.37 16.70 -0.48
CA GLY A 364 8.31 16.84 0.52
C GLY A 364 7.08 17.57 -0.01
N ASN A 365 6.20 18.02 0.89
CA ASN A 365 5.03 18.86 0.56
C ASN A 365 5.38 20.25 0.01
N ILE A 366 6.59 20.43 -0.49
CA ILE A 366 6.98 21.61 -1.24
C ILE A 366 6.02 21.67 -2.41
N GLN A 367 5.36 22.82 -2.54
CA GLN A 367 4.57 23.17 -3.70
C GLN A 367 5.45 22.86 -4.91
N ASP A 368 5.20 21.75 -5.62
CA ASP A 368 6.01 21.42 -6.77
C ASP A 368 5.82 22.62 -7.71
N GLU A 369 6.90 23.39 -7.92
CA GLU A 369 7.04 24.47 -8.91
C GLU A 369 6.97 23.87 -10.33
N THR A 370 6.07 22.92 -10.55
CA THR A 370 5.77 22.24 -11.80
C THR A 370 4.30 22.50 -12.19
N ASN A 371 3.75 23.63 -11.75
CA ASN A 371 2.70 24.34 -12.49
C ASN A 371 3.16 24.74 -13.92
N THR A 372 4.43 24.49 -14.24
CA THR A 372 5.09 24.61 -15.53
C THR A 372 4.67 23.43 -16.43
N PRO A 373 3.97 23.65 -17.56
CA PRO A 373 3.63 22.60 -18.51
C PRO A 373 4.85 21.76 -18.91
N PRO A 374 4.69 20.48 -19.33
CA PRO A 374 5.81 19.62 -19.74
C PRO A 374 6.76 20.30 -20.74
N GLU A 375 6.22 21.13 -21.62
CA GLU A 375 6.92 21.94 -22.63
C GLU A 375 7.80 23.04 -22.02
N GLU A 376 7.35 23.63 -20.92
CA GLU A 376 8.04 24.72 -20.24
C GLU A 376 9.11 24.17 -19.26
N LEU A 377 8.88 22.97 -18.71
CA LEU A 377 9.91 22.17 -18.02
C LEU A 377 11.01 21.71 -18.99
N GLU A 378 10.66 21.40 -20.24
CA GLU A 378 11.62 21.08 -21.30
C GLU A 378 12.44 22.30 -21.73
N LYS A 379 11.82 23.50 -21.81
CA LYS A 379 12.54 24.77 -22.02
C LYS A 379 13.51 25.09 -20.88
N LEU A 380 13.11 24.88 -19.62
CA LEU A 380 13.98 25.09 -18.45
C LEU A 380 15.14 24.08 -18.41
N ARG A 381 14.91 22.83 -18.81
CA ARG A 381 15.96 21.80 -18.93
C ARG A 381 16.91 22.07 -20.11
N GLY A 382 16.43 22.62 -21.22
CA GLY A 382 17.23 23.02 -22.38
C GLY A 382 18.22 24.16 -22.11
N LYS A 383 18.01 24.95 -21.05
CA LYS A 383 18.95 26.02 -20.63
C LYS A 383 20.14 25.54 -19.80
N LYS A 384 20.18 24.30 -19.33
CA LYS A 384 21.42 23.71 -18.80
C LYS A 384 22.34 23.35 -19.96
N LYS A 385 23.12 24.35 -20.44
CA LYS A 385 24.28 24.09 -21.30
C LYS A 385 25.11 22.97 -20.66
N ARG A 386 25.15 21.81 -21.32
CA ARG A 386 26.16 20.77 -21.06
C ARG A 386 27.52 21.49 -21.12
N LYS A 387 28.19 21.68 -19.98
CA LYS A 387 29.61 22.00 -20.00
C LYS A 387 30.29 20.82 -20.69
N LYS A 388 30.75 21.01 -21.93
CA LYS A 388 31.67 20.06 -22.57
C LYS A 388 32.87 19.95 -21.64
N ARG A 389 33.13 18.74 -21.14
CA ARG A 389 34.42 18.43 -20.52
C ARG A 389 35.47 18.59 -21.62
N LYS A 390 36.50 19.40 -21.36
CA LYS A 390 37.73 19.44 -22.15
C LYS A 390 38.52 18.16 -21.87
#